data_AF-A0A6C2UF27-F1
#
_entry.id   AF-A0A6C2UF27-F1
#
_cell.length_a   1.000
_cell.length_b   1.000
_cell.length_c   1.000
_cell.angle_alpha   90.00
_cell.angle_beta   90.00
_cell.angle_gamma   90.00
#
_symmetry.space_group_name_H-M   'P 1'
#
loop_
_entity.id
_entity.type
_entity.pdbx_description
1 polymer ?
#
loop_
_entity_poly.entity_id
_entity_poly.type
_entity_poly.pdbx_seq_one_letter_code
_entity_poly.pdbx_strand_id
1 'polypeptide(L)'
;MNKIHEIETKGLNERILELVIDGHSYSIDLAKESKKLAQATQAQLEDFTISPSGYGIHWPQVDEDLAIDPIIGAQHAMPAWKVAEDAPEYNTKKDEL
;
A
#
# COMPACT_ATOMS: atom_id res chain seq x y z
N MET A 1 -10.80 14.69 -13.29
CA MET A 1 -10.42 13.46 -12.56
C MET A 1 -10.99 13.58 -11.17
N ASN A 2 -11.70 12.57 -10.68
CA ASN A 2 -12.20 12.58 -9.31
C ASN A 2 -11.02 12.27 -8.38
N LYS A 3 -10.71 13.20 -7.47
CA LYS A 3 -9.72 12.99 -6.42
C LYS A 3 -10.34 12.04 -5.38
N ILE A 4 -9.65 10.95 -5.07
CA ILE A 4 -10.08 9.92 -4.12
C ILE A 4 -9.85 10.43 -2.70
N HIS A 5 -8.60 10.85 -2.41
CA HIS A 5 -8.20 11.45 -1.15
C HIS A 5 -7.43 12.76 -1.36
N GLU A 6 -7.63 13.71 -0.47
CA GLU A 6 -6.76 14.86 -0.32
C GLU A 6 -5.60 14.53 0.61
N ILE A 7 -4.39 14.54 0.07
CA ILE A 7 -3.18 14.14 0.80
C ILE A 7 -2.21 15.31 0.84
N GLU A 8 -1.72 15.61 2.03
CA GLU A 8 -0.66 16.57 2.30
C GLU A 8 0.48 15.87 3.04
N THR A 9 1.72 16.03 2.58
CA THR A 9 2.90 15.56 3.29
C THR A 9 3.33 16.57 4.35
N LYS A 10 3.43 16.14 5.60
CA LYS A 10 3.95 16.96 6.71
C LYS A 10 5.45 16.79 6.89
N GLY A 11 5.95 15.58 6.67
CA GLY A 11 7.38 15.31 6.73
C GLY A 11 7.68 13.83 6.59
N LEU A 12 8.98 13.55 6.50
CA LEU A 12 9.54 12.21 6.56
C LEU A 12 10.72 12.27 7.53
N ASN A 13 10.66 11.50 8.60
CA ASN A 13 11.76 11.37 9.55
C ASN A 13 12.19 9.91 9.62
N GLU A 14 13.41 9.64 9.17
CA GLU A 14 13.94 8.29 8.96
C GLU A 14 13.00 7.44 8.10
N ARG A 15 12.11 6.66 8.72
CA ARG A 15 11.14 5.80 8.05
C ARG A 15 9.70 6.09 8.42
N ILE A 16 9.48 7.16 9.18
CA ILE A 16 8.16 7.60 9.59
C ILE A 16 7.69 8.69 8.62
N LEU A 17 6.73 8.33 7.77
CA LEU A 17 6.08 9.28 6.86
C LEU A 17 4.86 9.88 7.55
N GLU A 18 4.86 11.20 7.71
CA GLU A 18 3.75 11.95 8.29
C GLU A 18 2.90 12.56 7.18
N LEU A 19 1.64 12.14 7.12
CA LEU A 19 0.65 12.60 6.14
C LEU A 19 -0.56 13.19 6.84
N VAL A 20 -1.22 14.13 6.18
CA VAL A 20 -2.62 14.48 6.44
C VAL A 20 -3.45 13.98 5.27
N ILE A 21 -4.38 13.09 5.54
CA ILE A 21 -5.27 12.47 4.55
C ILE A 21 -6.70 12.83 4.93
N ASP A 22 -7.40 13.53 4.04
CA ASP A 22 -8.76 14.05 4.25
C ASP A 22 -8.94 14.77 5.60
N GLY A 23 -7.94 15.59 5.96
CA GLY A 23 -7.93 16.37 7.20
C GLY A 23 -7.51 15.60 8.47
N HIS A 24 -7.18 14.32 8.37
CA HIS A 24 -6.75 13.48 9.49
C HIS A 24 -5.25 13.19 9.41
N SER A 25 -4.54 13.25 10.55
CA SER A 25 -3.10 12.99 10.59
C SER A 25 -2.80 11.50 10.71
N TYR A 26 -1.86 11.02 9.91
CA TYR A 26 -1.35 9.66 9.90
C TYR A 26 0.18 9.66 10.03
N SER A 27 0.68 8.73 10.84
CA SER A 27 2.10 8.47 11.01
C SER A 27 2.36 7.02 10.60
N ILE A 28 3.06 6.86 9.48
CA ILE A 28 3.20 5.58 8.78
C ILE A 28 4.63 5.11 8.92
N ASP A 29 4.81 3.94 9.54
CA ASP A 29 6.11 3.27 9.63
C ASP A 29 6.36 2.47 8.35
N LEU A 30 7.08 3.07 7.40
CA LEU A 30 7.33 2.49 6.08
C LEU A 30 8.04 1.12 6.16
N ALA A 31 8.78 0.85 7.25
CA ALA A 31 9.43 -0.44 7.44
C ALA A 31 8.45 -1.59 7.75
N LYS A 32 7.27 -1.26 8.31
CA LYS A 32 6.19 -2.23 8.56
C LYS A 32 5.35 -2.48 7.31
N GLU A 33 5.21 -1.47 6.45
CA GLU A 33 4.40 -1.54 5.25
C GLU A 33 5.08 -2.33 4.12
N SER A 34 6.41 -2.20 3.95
CA SER A 34 7.15 -2.96 2.94
C SER A 34 8.56 -3.30 3.39
N LYS A 35 8.96 -4.55 3.10
CA LYS A 35 10.35 -4.99 3.25
C LYS A 35 11.31 -4.19 2.37
N LYS A 36 10.89 -3.74 1.18
CA LYS A 36 11.76 -2.93 0.31
C LYS A 36 11.99 -1.55 0.92
N LEU A 37 10.94 -0.92 1.44
CA LEU A 37 11.05 0.37 2.14
C LEU A 37 11.83 0.25 3.47
N ALA A 38 11.71 -0.89 4.16
CA ALA A 38 12.53 -1.17 5.33
C ALA A 38 14.04 -1.16 5.02
N GLN A 39 14.42 -1.58 3.81
CA GLN A 39 15.81 -1.67 3.35
C GLN A 39 16.28 -0.42 2.58
N ALA A 40 15.36 0.49 2.25
CA ALA A 40 15.68 1.70 1.51
C ALA A 40 16.55 2.67 2.34
N THR A 41 17.36 3.42 1.62
CA THR A 41 18.13 4.55 2.16
C THR A 41 17.25 5.77 2.35
N GLN A 42 17.69 6.73 3.17
CA GLN A 42 16.95 7.97 3.39
C GLN A 42 16.65 8.72 2.08
N ALA A 43 17.65 8.85 1.21
CA ALA A 43 17.49 9.53 -0.09
C ALA A 43 16.46 8.83 -1.00
N GLN A 44 16.42 7.49 -0.95
CA GLN A 44 15.40 6.73 -1.69
C GLN A 44 14.01 6.91 -1.10
N LEU A 45 13.88 7.03 0.22
CA LEU A 45 12.60 7.25 0.88
C LEU A 45 12.06 8.67 0.68
N GLU A 46 12.96 9.65 0.56
CA GLU A 46 12.62 11.05 0.25
C GLU A 46 12.22 11.26 -1.21
N ASP A 47 12.72 10.43 -2.13
CA ASP A 47 12.31 10.44 -3.55
C ASP A 47 11.02 9.64 -3.75
N PHE A 48 9.90 10.21 -3.34
CA PHE A 48 8.56 9.63 -3.53
C PHE A 48 7.60 10.59 -4.22
N THR A 49 6.56 10.03 -4.83
CA THR A 49 5.51 10.81 -5.51
C THR A 49 4.13 10.33 -5.05
N ILE A 50 3.26 11.27 -4.69
CA ILE A 50 1.85 10.99 -4.43
C ILE A 50 1.09 11.04 -5.75
N SER A 51 0.26 10.03 -6.01
CA SER A 51 -0.61 10.02 -7.19
C SER A 51 -1.48 11.28 -7.21
N PRO A 52 -1.61 12.00 -8.34
CA PRO A 52 -2.49 13.16 -8.46
C PRO A 52 -3.96 12.85 -8.15
N SER A 53 -4.37 11.58 -8.29
CA SER A 53 -5.72 11.13 -7.93
C SER A 53 -5.90 10.90 -6.42
N GLY A 54 -4.85 10.88 -5.62
CA GLY A 54 -4.89 10.54 -4.20
C GLY A 54 -5.02 9.04 -3.91
N TYR A 55 -4.74 8.18 -4.90
CA TYR A 55 -4.85 6.71 -4.73
C TYR A 55 -3.72 6.09 -3.89
N GLY A 56 -2.49 6.59 -4.07
CA GLY A 56 -1.30 5.91 -3.59
C GLY A 56 -0.05 6.77 -3.62
N ILE A 57 1.04 6.17 -3.15
CA ILE A 57 2.37 6.74 -3.02
C ILE A 57 3.36 5.81 -3.72
N HIS A 58 4.21 6.36 -4.59
CA HIS A 58 5.18 5.62 -5.39
C HIS A 58 6.61 6.02 -5.02
N TRP A 59 7.48 5.03 -4.81
CA TRP A 59 8.93 5.19 -4.63
C TRP A 59 9.69 4.65 -5.85
N PRO A 60 10.04 5.50 -6.85
CA PRO A 60 10.64 5.05 -8.11
C PRO A 60 12.00 4.37 -7.95
N GLN A 61 12.84 4.81 -7.00
CA GLN A 61 14.18 4.22 -6.82
C GLN A 61 14.14 2.80 -6.22
N VAL A 62 13.04 2.46 -5.55
CA VAL A 62 12.87 1.18 -4.84
C VAL A 62 11.89 0.27 -5.57
N ASP A 63 11.15 0.80 -6.56
CA ASP A 63 10.08 0.13 -7.28
C ASP A 63 9.04 -0.42 -6.30
N GLU A 64 8.50 0.47 -5.47
CA GLU A 64 7.49 0.14 -4.46
C GLU A 64 6.34 1.15 -4.46
N ASP A 65 5.14 0.65 -4.24
CA ASP A 65 3.90 1.42 -4.21
C ASP A 65 3.09 1.10 -2.95
N LEU A 66 2.56 2.12 -2.29
CA LEU A 66 1.59 1.98 -1.21
C LEU A 66 0.26 2.59 -1.60
N ALA A 67 -0.83 1.85 -1.40
CA ALA A 67 -2.18 2.37 -1.55
C ALA A 67 -2.63 3.11 -0.27
N ILE A 68 -3.45 4.14 -0.41
CA ILE A 68 -3.92 4.97 0.71
C ILE A 68 -5.02 4.28 1.53
N ASP A 69 -5.95 3.60 0.86
CA ASP A 69 -7.09 2.96 1.54
C ASP A 69 -6.69 2.01 2.67
N PRO A 70 -5.72 1.07 2.49
CA PRO A 70 -5.25 0.22 3.58
C PRO A 70 -4.64 1.00 4.75
N ILE A 71 -3.93 2.09 4.46
CA ILE A 71 -3.24 2.93 5.46
C ILE A 71 -4.25 3.62 6.39
N ILE A 72 -5.35 4.12 5.82
CA ILE A 72 -6.40 4.80 6.58
C ILE A 72 -7.44 3.83 7.16
N GLY A 73 -7.27 2.52 6.94
CA GLY A 73 -8.21 1.49 7.37
C GLY A 73 -9.53 1.50 6.61
N ALA A 74 -9.57 2.09 5.41
CA ALA A 74 -10.73 1.99 4.53
C ALA A 74 -10.88 0.53 4.10
N GLN A 75 -11.86 -0.16 4.68
CA GLN A 75 -12.20 -1.51 4.26
C GLN A 75 -12.81 -1.46 2.86
N HIS A 76 -12.04 -1.89 1.86
CA HIS A 76 -12.64 -2.48 0.68
C HIS A 76 -13.37 -3.73 1.15
N ALA A 77 -14.72 -3.69 1.14
CA ALA A 77 -15.53 -4.88 1.32
C ALA A 77 -14.99 -5.94 0.34
N MET A 78 -14.37 -6.99 0.89
CA MET A 78 -13.90 -8.11 0.09
C MET A 78 -15.10 -8.57 -0.75
N PRO A 79 -15.01 -8.57 -2.09
CA PRO A 79 -16.11 -9.04 -2.89
C PRO A 79 -16.36 -10.50 -2.51
N ALA A 80 -17.61 -10.85 -2.25
CA ALA A 80 -18.06 -12.08 -1.59
C ALA A 80 -17.65 -13.41 -2.28
N TRP A 81 -16.89 -13.37 -3.38
CA TRP A 81 -16.45 -14.56 -4.11
C TRP A 81 -15.19 -15.23 -3.53
N LYS A 82 -14.52 -14.62 -2.54
CA LYS A 82 -13.37 -15.25 -1.85
C LYS A 82 -13.70 -15.95 -0.51
N VAL A 83 -14.97 -15.94 -0.08
CA VAL A 83 -15.45 -16.70 1.10
C VAL A 83 -16.24 -17.96 0.69
N ALA A 84 -15.85 -18.59 -0.42
CA ALA A 84 -16.31 -19.95 -0.69
C ALA A 84 -15.44 -20.91 0.15
N GLU A 85 -15.89 -21.23 1.36
CA GLU A 85 -15.33 -22.29 2.23
C GLU A 85 -15.54 -23.71 1.68
N ASP A 86 -16.04 -23.86 0.44
CA ASP A 86 -16.30 -25.16 -0.21
C ASP A 86 -15.65 -25.25 -1.62
N ALA A 87 -14.42 -24.76 -1.79
CA ALA A 87 -13.68 -25.03 -3.04
C ALA A 87 -13.36 -26.54 -3.11
N PRO A 88 -13.82 -27.31 -4.12
CA PRO A 88 -13.51 -28.72 -4.23
C PRO A 88 -12.00 -28.92 -4.41
N GLU A 89 -11.43 -29.84 -3.64
CA GLU A 89 -10.04 -30.28 -3.76
C GLU A 89 -9.75 -30.64 -5.22
N TYR A 90 -8.94 -29.82 -5.90
CA TYR A 90 -8.34 -30.22 -7.16
C TYR A 90 -7.29 -31.29 -6.88
N ASN A 91 -7.70 -32.55 -6.99
CA ASN A 91 -6.80 -33.69 -6.93
C ASN A 91 -5.96 -33.73 -8.22
N THR A 92 -4.83 -33.04 -8.23
CA THR A 92 -3.76 -33.24 -9.22
C THR A 92 -3.09 -34.59 -8.98
N LYS A 93 -3.70 -35.68 -9.45
CA LYS A 93 -2.93 -36.86 -9.81
C LYS A 93 -2.33 -36.65 -11.19
N LYS A 94 -1.02 -36.38 -11.17
CA LYS A 94 -0.09 -36.43 -12.29
C LYS A 94 -0.23 -37.75 -13.05
N ASP A 95 -0.31 -37.62 -14.37
CA ASP A 95 0.38 -38.42 -15.39
C ASP A 95 0.90 -39.81 -14.96
N GLU A 96 0.18 -40.85 -15.36
CA GLU A 96 0.78 -42.17 -15.62
C GLU A 96 0.89 -42.34 -17.14
N LEU A 97 2.14 -42.53 -17.59
CA LEU A 97 2.52 -43.10 -18.89
C LEU A 97 2.20 -44.59 -18.93
#